data_AF-A0A5J4ECB0-F1
#
_entry.id   AF-A0A5J4ECB0-F1
#
_cell.length_a   1.000
_cell.length_b   1.000
_cell.length_c   1.000
_cell.angle_alpha   90.00
_cell.angle_beta   90.00
_cell.angle_gamma   90.00
#
_symmetry.space_group_name_H-M   'P 1'
#
loop_
_entity.id
_entity.type
_entity.pdbx_description
1 polymer ?
#
loop_
_entity_poly.entity_id
_entity_poly.type
_entity_poly.pdbx_seq_one_letter_code
_entity_poly.pdbx_strand_id
1 'polypeptide(L)'
;MPERLELLKLWLGRQTAISGVDARTIEPASRDASFRRYFRVWSGSDSYIVMDAPPGQEDCRPFVRAAKMLADAGVNVPRIFCADLEEGFLLLGDLGSETYLQRLSGEVDPDTLYQPAITALVSMQSACHAGLERLPPYDRTLLMQEMALFKDWLLAAHLDIDLSAKESEKLQECFDYLCASALCEETVFVHRDFHSRNLMWCDQPPGVLDFQDAVRGPPTYDLVSLLKDCYLSWPRKRVLGWVADYRRQAAEHGVLLPQPAEFLHRFDLMGVQRHLKASGIFARLWHRDGKPFFLDDIPRTLNHIIEVESGGPQLAFLQSLVRERVLPALETAAP
;
A
#
# COMPACT_ATOMS: atom_id res chain seq x y z
N MET A 1 -21.65 -6.76 18.75
CA MET A 1 -21.46 -7.42 17.43
C MET A 1 -22.79 -7.64 16.67
N PRO A 2 -23.86 -8.23 17.25
CA PRO A 2 -25.15 -8.36 16.56
C PRO A 2 -25.76 -7.00 16.20
N GLU A 3 -25.63 -6.03 17.11
CA GLU A 3 -26.25 -4.71 16.99
C GLU A 3 -25.78 -3.91 15.75
N ARG A 4 -24.48 -3.88 15.42
CA ARG A 4 -23.99 -3.17 14.22
C ARG A 4 -24.46 -3.81 12.92
N LEU A 5 -24.49 -5.15 12.85
CA LEU A 5 -24.97 -5.83 11.65
C LEU A 5 -26.46 -5.56 11.42
N GLU A 6 -27.25 -5.51 12.49
CA GLU A 6 -28.66 -5.13 12.41
C GLU A 6 -28.85 -3.66 12.02
N LEU A 7 -28.05 -2.73 12.55
CA LEU A 7 -28.05 -1.33 12.10
C LEU A 7 -27.70 -1.21 10.61
N LEU A 8 -26.68 -1.95 10.15
CA LEU A 8 -26.30 -1.99 8.74
C LEU A 8 -27.43 -2.52 7.86
N LYS A 9 -28.11 -3.60 8.27
CA LYS A 9 -29.28 -4.13 7.54
C LYS A 9 -30.44 -3.13 7.50
N LEU A 10 -30.73 -2.47 8.62
CA LEU A 10 -31.78 -1.44 8.71
C LEU A 10 -31.44 -0.21 7.86
N TRP A 11 -30.17 0.17 7.79
CA TRP A 11 -29.69 1.23 6.93
C TRP A 11 -29.79 0.84 5.45
N LEU A 12 -29.35 -0.37 5.10
CA LEU A 12 -29.38 -0.90 3.73
C LEU A 12 -30.81 -1.02 3.20
N GLY A 13 -31.75 -1.50 4.03
CA GLY A 13 -33.17 -1.61 3.66
C GLY A 13 -33.89 -0.27 3.45
N ARG A 14 -33.27 0.85 3.87
CA ARG A 14 -33.76 2.21 3.60
C ARG A 14 -33.14 2.84 2.36
N GLN A 15 -32.08 2.25 1.79
CA GLN A 15 -31.42 2.79 0.61
C GLN A 15 -32.22 2.50 -0.65
N THR A 16 -32.32 3.48 -1.52
CA THR A 16 -33.02 3.37 -2.82
C THR A 16 -32.07 3.49 -4.01
N ALA A 17 -30.76 3.67 -3.79
CA ALA A 17 -29.80 3.83 -4.87
C ALA A 17 -29.65 2.57 -5.74
N ILE A 18 -29.84 1.39 -5.13
CA ILE A 18 -29.87 0.09 -5.81
C ILE A 18 -31.18 -0.59 -5.45
N SER A 19 -32.03 -0.81 -6.45
CA SER A 19 -33.27 -1.56 -6.26
C SER A 19 -32.97 -3.02 -5.94
N GLY A 20 -33.69 -3.61 -4.98
CA GLY A 20 -33.69 -5.07 -4.78
C GLY A 20 -32.46 -5.65 -4.09
N VAL A 21 -31.64 -4.85 -3.40
CA VAL A 21 -30.54 -5.39 -2.59
C VAL A 21 -31.08 -6.31 -1.49
N ASP A 22 -30.66 -7.57 -1.49
CA ASP A 22 -31.06 -8.53 -0.48
C ASP A 22 -30.18 -8.40 0.77
N ALA A 23 -30.70 -7.70 1.79
CA ALA A 23 -30.06 -7.54 3.09
C ALA A 23 -30.01 -8.84 3.93
N ARG A 24 -30.53 -9.97 3.42
CA ARG A 24 -30.47 -11.29 4.09
C ARG A 24 -29.28 -12.12 3.64
N THR A 25 -28.73 -11.85 2.46
CA THR A 25 -27.54 -12.54 1.91
C THR A 25 -26.30 -11.70 2.17
N ILE A 26 -25.99 -11.39 3.42
CA ILE A 26 -24.79 -10.63 3.78
C ILE A 26 -23.65 -11.60 4.06
N GLU A 27 -22.62 -11.60 3.22
CA GLU A 27 -21.44 -12.46 3.40
C GLU A 27 -20.20 -11.62 3.68
N PRO A 28 -19.27 -12.06 4.55
CA PRO A 28 -17.99 -11.37 4.72
C PRO A 28 -17.21 -11.35 3.39
N ALA A 29 -16.85 -10.16 2.91
CA ALA A 29 -16.06 -10.00 1.68
C ALA A 29 -14.55 -9.95 1.98
N SER A 30 -14.17 -9.30 3.09
CA SER A 30 -12.79 -9.22 3.54
C SER A 30 -12.74 -8.88 5.04
N ARG A 31 -11.63 -9.24 5.69
CA ARG A 31 -11.25 -8.74 7.00
C ARG A 31 -9.94 -7.96 6.84
N ASP A 32 -10.07 -6.65 6.96
CA ASP A 32 -8.95 -5.72 6.99
C ASP A 32 -8.17 -5.87 8.33
N ALA A 33 -6.96 -5.31 8.41
CA ALA A 33 -6.26 -5.11 9.67
C ALA A 33 -6.85 -3.96 10.50
N SER A 34 -7.68 -3.11 9.89
CA SER A 34 -8.44 -2.04 10.55
C SER A 34 -9.71 -2.54 11.25
N PHE A 35 -10.45 -1.62 11.91
CA PHE A 35 -11.78 -1.94 12.47
C PHE A 35 -12.88 -1.98 11.40
N ARG A 36 -12.57 -1.66 10.14
CA ARG A 36 -13.52 -1.68 9.03
C ARG A 36 -13.87 -3.10 8.65
N ARG A 37 -15.15 -3.30 8.36
CA ARG A 37 -15.66 -4.59 7.88
C ARG A 37 -16.32 -4.39 6.53
N TYR A 38 -16.11 -5.37 5.66
CA TYR A 38 -16.64 -5.36 4.31
C TYR A 38 -17.53 -6.57 4.13
N PHE A 39 -18.75 -6.33 3.67
CA PHE A 39 -19.72 -7.38 3.40
C PHE A 39 -20.18 -7.33 1.96
N ARG A 40 -20.27 -8.48 1.31
CA ARG A 40 -20.87 -8.61 -0.01
C ARG A 40 -22.37 -8.79 0.14
N VAL A 41 -23.12 -8.09 -0.70
CA VAL A 41 -24.58 -8.18 -0.85
C VAL A 41 -24.93 -8.26 -2.33
N TRP A 42 -26.13 -8.73 -2.64
CA TRP A 42 -26.55 -8.99 -4.02
C TRP A 42 -27.84 -8.27 -4.37
N SER A 43 -27.96 -7.85 -5.63
CA SER A 43 -29.22 -7.49 -6.26
C SER A 43 -29.32 -8.20 -7.61
N GLY A 44 -30.18 -9.22 -7.69
CA GLY A 44 -30.26 -10.10 -8.86
C GLY A 44 -28.93 -10.84 -9.09
N SER A 45 -28.32 -10.63 -10.27
CA SER A 45 -27.00 -11.18 -10.63
C SER A 45 -25.83 -10.29 -10.22
N ASP A 46 -26.09 -9.05 -9.82
CA ASP A 46 -25.05 -8.07 -9.50
C ASP A 46 -24.69 -8.13 -8.02
N SER A 47 -23.42 -7.89 -7.71
CA SER A 47 -22.93 -7.81 -6.33
C SER A 47 -22.41 -6.41 -5.98
N TYR A 48 -22.47 -6.11 -4.67
CA TYR A 48 -22.09 -4.83 -4.09
C TYR A 48 -21.36 -5.08 -2.77
N ILE A 49 -20.57 -4.10 -2.33
CA ILE A 49 -19.88 -4.15 -1.05
C ILE A 49 -20.48 -3.13 -0.10
N VAL A 50 -20.83 -3.55 1.11
CA VAL A 50 -21.20 -2.67 2.21
C VAL A 50 -20.02 -2.57 3.16
N MET A 51 -19.52 -1.35 3.36
CA MET A 51 -18.51 -1.04 4.38
C MET A 51 -19.20 -0.65 5.68
N ASP A 52 -18.73 -1.20 6.80
CA ASP A 52 -19.04 -0.79 8.17
C ASP A 52 -17.74 -0.31 8.84
N ALA A 53 -17.64 1.00 9.03
CA ALA A 53 -16.55 1.67 9.72
C ALA A 53 -17.10 2.27 11.03
N PRO A 54 -16.96 1.57 12.17
CA PRO A 54 -17.61 2.00 13.42
C PRO A 54 -17.21 3.43 13.83
N PRO A 55 -18.18 4.33 14.10
CA PRO A 55 -17.91 5.70 14.53
C PRO A 55 -17.04 5.73 15.79
N GLY A 56 -16.11 6.68 15.84
CA GLY A 56 -15.15 6.83 16.93
C GLY A 56 -13.94 5.88 16.87
N GLN A 57 -13.95 4.89 15.97
CA GLN A 57 -12.80 4.03 15.68
C GLN A 57 -12.24 4.30 14.28
N GLU A 58 -13.11 4.52 13.30
CA GLU A 58 -12.74 4.72 11.89
C GLU A 58 -13.53 5.88 11.27
N ASP A 59 -12.87 6.71 10.46
CA ASP A 59 -13.52 7.79 9.68
C ASP A 59 -13.63 7.38 8.20
N CYS A 60 -14.84 7.47 7.64
CA CYS A 60 -15.12 7.23 6.23
C CYS A 60 -14.73 8.42 5.33
N ARG A 61 -14.59 9.64 5.88
CA ARG A 61 -14.33 10.85 5.07
C ARG A 61 -13.02 10.78 4.26
N PRO A 62 -11.90 10.26 4.79
CA PRO A 62 -10.69 10.01 4.00
C PRO A 62 -10.93 9.07 2.81
N PHE A 63 -11.67 7.97 3.03
CA PHE A 63 -12.02 7.03 1.96
C PHE A 63 -12.86 7.72 0.87
N VAL A 64 -13.92 8.43 1.24
CA VAL A 64 -14.80 9.12 0.27
C VAL A 64 -14.04 10.17 -0.53
N ARG A 65 -13.17 10.93 0.12
CA ARG A 65 -12.33 11.95 -0.53
C ARG A 65 -11.36 11.32 -1.54
N ALA A 66 -10.61 10.29 -1.13
CA ALA A 66 -9.66 9.62 -1.99
C ALA A 66 -10.36 8.89 -3.15
N ALA A 67 -11.47 8.20 -2.90
CA ALA A 67 -12.29 7.56 -3.94
C ALA A 67 -12.75 8.57 -4.99
N LYS A 68 -13.19 9.76 -4.56
CA LYS A 68 -13.60 10.83 -5.48
C LYS A 68 -12.43 11.32 -6.33
N MET A 69 -11.27 11.59 -5.72
CA MET A 69 -10.08 12.05 -6.45
C MET A 69 -9.62 11.02 -7.49
N LEU A 70 -9.59 9.75 -7.11
CA LEU A 70 -9.19 8.64 -7.98
C LEU A 70 -10.18 8.41 -9.13
N ALA A 71 -11.48 8.46 -8.84
CA ALA A 71 -12.53 8.35 -9.87
C ALA A 71 -12.48 9.53 -10.86
N ASP A 72 -12.31 10.76 -10.35
CA ASP A 72 -12.17 11.96 -11.18
C ASP A 72 -10.87 11.88 -12.04
N ALA A 73 -9.86 11.13 -11.58
CA ALA A 73 -8.62 10.80 -12.30
C ALA A 73 -8.73 9.56 -13.23
N GLY A 74 -9.92 8.99 -13.43
CA GLY A 74 -10.13 7.83 -14.31
C GLY A 74 -9.62 6.50 -13.76
N VAL A 75 -9.23 6.44 -12.49
CA VAL A 75 -8.82 5.19 -11.82
C VAL A 75 -10.07 4.39 -11.44
N ASN A 76 -10.06 3.09 -11.71
CA ASN A 76 -11.18 2.21 -11.35
C ASN A 76 -11.13 1.89 -9.85
N VAL A 77 -11.90 2.65 -9.08
CA VAL A 77 -12.11 2.47 -7.63
C VAL A 77 -13.58 2.10 -7.35
N PRO A 78 -13.91 1.55 -6.17
CA PRO A 78 -15.29 1.23 -5.84
C PRO A 78 -16.19 2.47 -5.92
N ARG A 79 -17.17 2.45 -6.82
CA ARG A 79 -18.16 3.53 -6.92
C ARG A 79 -18.95 3.62 -5.61
N ILE A 80 -19.02 4.80 -5.03
CA ILE A 80 -19.85 5.06 -3.85
C ILE A 80 -21.28 5.36 -4.31
N PHE A 81 -22.24 4.51 -3.96
CA PHE A 81 -23.66 4.68 -4.28
C PHE A 81 -24.41 5.45 -3.19
N CYS A 82 -24.16 5.09 -1.93
CA CYS A 82 -24.73 5.74 -0.74
C CYS A 82 -23.66 5.84 0.35
N ALA A 83 -23.79 6.86 1.19
CA ALA A 83 -22.94 7.06 2.36
C ALA A 83 -23.76 7.61 3.53
N ASP A 84 -23.59 7.02 4.70
CA ASP A 84 -23.96 7.58 6.00
C ASP A 84 -22.69 7.72 6.82
N LEU A 85 -22.14 8.93 6.84
CA LEU A 85 -20.84 9.21 7.46
C LEU A 85 -20.92 9.34 8.97
N GLU A 86 -22.13 9.55 9.53
CA GLU A 86 -22.33 9.63 10.97
C GLU A 86 -22.40 8.23 11.59
N GLU A 87 -23.07 7.30 10.91
CA GLU A 87 -23.12 5.89 11.34
C GLU A 87 -22.00 5.01 10.76
N GLY A 88 -21.22 5.54 9.81
CA GLY A 88 -20.05 4.87 9.25
C GLY A 88 -20.35 3.79 8.21
N PHE A 89 -21.44 3.94 7.44
CA PHE A 89 -21.85 2.97 6.43
C PHE A 89 -21.67 3.50 5.01
N LEU A 90 -21.06 2.70 4.13
CA LEU A 90 -20.98 2.99 2.69
C LEU A 90 -21.51 1.81 1.87
N LEU A 91 -22.23 2.10 0.79
CA LEU A 91 -22.61 1.12 -0.24
C LEU A 91 -21.75 1.37 -1.47
N LEU A 92 -20.98 0.36 -1.87
CA LEU A 92 -19.89 0.44 -2.83
C LEU A 92 -20.09 -0.55 -3.98
N GLY A 93 -19.54 -0.21 -5.15
CA GLY A 93 -19.37 -1.17 -6.24
C GLY A 93 -18.44 -2.31 -5.84
N ASP A 94 -18.74 -3.51 -6.32
CA ASP A 94 -17.90 -4.69 -6.13
C ASP A 94 -16.90 -4.80 -7.28
N LEU A 95 -15.60 -4.84 -6.94
CA LEU A 95 -14.51 -4.98 -7.91
C LEU A 95 -14.11 -6.45 -8.14
N GLY A 96 -14.94 -7.38 -7.68
CA GLY A 96 -14.70 -8.81 -7.80
C GLY A 96 -13.97 -9.39 -6.59
N SER A 97 -13.47 -10.62 -6.72
CA SER A 97 -12.80 -11.35 -5.64
C SER A 97 -11.38 -11.80 -5.96
N GLU A 98 -10.89 -11.46 -7.15
CA GLU A 98 -9.60 -11.92 -7.62
C GLU A 98 -8.59 -10.79 -7.65
N THR A 99 -7.53 -10.92 -6.87
CA THR A 99 -6.43 -9.97 -6.78
C THR A 99 -5.36 -10.25 -7.83
N TYR A 100 -4.53 -9.24 -8.11
CA TYR A 100 -3.35 -9.40 -8.94
C TYR A 100 -2.39 -10.45 -8.36
N LEU A 101 -2.22 -10.51 -7.04
CA LEU A 101 -1.37 -11.52 -6.39
C LEU A 101 -1.82 -12.94 -6.72
N GLN A 102 -3.13 -13.22 -6.64
CA GLN A 102 -3.69 -14.53 -6.97
C GLN A 102 -3.43 -14.90 -8.44
N ARG A 103 -3.62 -13.95 -9.36
CA ARG A 103 -3.35 -14.15 -10.81
C ARG A 103 -1.87 -14.38 -11.11
N LEU A 104 -1.00 -13.58 -10.50
CA LEU A 104 0.45 -13.65 -10.69
C LEU A 104 1.09 -14.89 -10.06
N SER A 105 0.38 -15.54 -9.14
CA SER A 105 0.77 -16.84 -8.59
C SER A 105 0.45 -18.01 -9.55
N GLY A 106 -0.31 -17.75 -10.62
CA GLY A 106 -0.59 -18.70 -11.70
C GLY A 106 0.30 -18.50 -12.94
N GLU A 107 -0.11 -19.07 -14.07
CA GLU A 107 0.63 -19.03 -15.35
C GLU A 107 0.25 -17.81 -16.22
N VAL A 108 0.13 -16.62 -15.62
CA VAL A 108 -0.14 -15.38 -16.37
C VAL A 108 1.17 -14.63 -16.62
N ASP A 109 1.33 -14.08 -17.82
CA ASP A 109 2.44 -13.17 -18.12
C ASP A 109 2.30 -11.89 -17.28
N PRO A 110 3.25 -11.59 -16.38
CA PRO A 110 3.18 -10.43 -15.49
C PRO A 110 3.01 -9.10 -16.23
N ASP A 111 3.54 -8.99 -17.45
CA ASP A 111 3.44 -7.77 -18.26
C ASP A 111 1.97 -7.40 -18.54
N THR A 112 1.08 -8.38 -18.66
CA THR A 112 -0.37 -8.17 -18.91
C THR A 112 -1.11 -7.53 -17.73
N LEU A 113 -0.55 -7.64 -16.53
CA LEU A 113 -1.09 -7.01 -15.31
C LEU A 113 -0.34 -5.72 -14.99
N TYR A 114 0.99 -5.71 -15.11
CA TYR A 114 1.81 -4.58 -14.69
C TYR A 114 1.70 -3.38 -15.63
N GLN A 115 1.55 -3.59 -16.95
CA GLN A 115 1.34 -2.49 -17.89
C GLN A 115 0.11 -1.62 -17.51
N PRO A 116 -1.10 -2.19 -17.35
CA PRO A 116 -2.25 -1.39 -16.97
C PRO A 116 -2.21 -0.86 -15.53
N ALA A 117 -1.53 -1.55 -14.60
CA ALA A 117 -1.29 -0.99 -13.26
C ALA A 117 -0.39 0.25 -13.31
N ILE A 118 0.64 0.25 -14.15
CA ILE A 118 1.50 1.42 -14.37
C ILE A 118 0.69 2.55 -15.01
N THR A 119 -0.16 2.26 -16.00
CA THR A 119 -1.05 3.27 -16.59
C THR A 119 -2.01 3.86 -15.55
N ALA A 120 -2.62 3.03 -14.69
CA ALA A 120 -3.48 3.51 -13.61
C ALA A 120 -2.71 4.37 -12.59
N LEU A 121 -1.47 3.99 -12.24
CA LEU A 121 -0.58 4.77 -11.39
C LEU A 121 -0.24 6.14 -12.00
N VAL A 122 0.08 6.18 -13.28
CA VAL A 122 0.35 7.44 -13.99
C VAL A 122 -0.90 8.33 -14.02
N SER A 123 -2.07 7.75 -14.29
CA SER A 123 -3.35 8.48 -14.25
C SER A 123 -3.59 9.09 -12.85
N MET A 124 -3.40 8.29 -11.80
CA MET A 124 -3.49 8.73 -10.42
C MET A 124 -2.55 9.91 -10.12
N GLN A 125 -1.28 9.81 -10.50
CA GLN A 125 -0.27 10.82 -10.17
C GLN A 125 -0.35 12.09 -11.01
N SER A 126 -0.78 11.99 -12.27
CA SER A 126 -0.90 13.15 -13.18
C SER A 126 -2.22 13.91 -13.01
N ALA A 127 -3.34 13.21 -12.86
CA ALA A 127 -4.66 13.83 -12.86
C ALA A 127 -5.15 14.27 -11.46
N CYS A 128 -4.59 13.72 -10.37
CA CYS A 128 -4.96 14.14 -9.01
C CYS A 128 -4.31 15.46 -8.55
N HIS A 129 -3.63 16.21 -9.42
CA HIS A 129 -2.93 17.46 -9.05
C HIS A 129 -3.88 18.48 -8.37
N ALA A 130 -5.11 18.59 -8.87
CA ALA A 130 -6.14 19.43 -8.26
C ALA A 130 -6.70 18.75 -6.98
N GLY A 131 -6.32 19.26 -5.80
CA GLY A 131 -6.78 18.74 -4.52
C GLY A 131 -5.74 17.99 -3.71
N LEU A 132 -4.49 17.89 -4.17
CA LEU A 132 -3.38 17.30 -3.39
C LEU A 132 -3.21 17.96 -2.03
N GLU A 133 -3.50 19.26 -1.92
CA GLU A 133 -3.44 20.02 -0.67
C GLU A 133 -4.39 19.49 0.41
N ARG A 134 -5.44 18.76 0.00
CA ARG A 134 -6.43 18.12 0.88
C ARG A 134 -5.98 16.78 1.46
N LEU A 135 -4.88 16.23 0.95
CA LEU A 135 -4.24 15.03 1.48
C LEU A 135 -3.17 15.43 2.52
N PRO A 136 -2.98 14.63 3.59
CA PRO A 136 -1.88 14.85 4.51
C PRO A 136 -0.52 14.82 3.77
N PRO A 137 0.46 15.64 4.20
CA PRO A 137 1.81 15.56 3.64
C PRO A 137 2.49 14.28 4.09
N TYR A 138 3.23 13.64 3.18
CA TYR A 138 4.15 12.57 3.52
C TYR A 138 5.47 13.17 4.01
N ASP A 139 5.42 13.74 5.22
CA ASP A 139 6.51 14.54 5.76
C ASP A 139 7.59 13.71 6.47
N ARG A 140 8.65 14.40 6.93
CA ARG A 140 9.74 13.79 7.68
C ARG A 140 9.27 13.05 8.93
N THR A 141 8.24 13.55 9.60
CA THR A 141 7.72 12.94 10.83
C THR A 141 7.13 11.57 10.53
N LEU A 142 6.26 11.49 9.52
CA LEU A 142 5.65 10.23 9.10
C LEU A 142 6.69 9.25 8.56
N LEU A 143 7.60 9.69 7.69
CA LEU A 143 8.68 8.85 7.16
C LEU A 143 9.55 8.25 8.27
N MET A 144 9.91 9.05 9.28
CA MET A 144 10.71 8.59 10.43
C MET A 144 9.94 7.61 11.30
N GLN A 145 8.68 7.89 11.61
CA GLN A 145 7.82 6.99 12.39
C GLN A 145 7.67 5.63 11.72
N GLU A 146 7.52 5.61 10.40
CA GLU A 146 7.42 4.37 9.63
C GLU A 146 8.72 3.57 9.60
N MET A 147 9.87 4.22 9.39
CA MET A 147 11.17 3.53 9.44
C MET A 147 11.52 3.05 10.85
N ALA A 148 11.09 3.76 11.90
CA ALA A 148 11.28 3.34 13.28
C ALA A 148 10.61 1.98 13.58
N LEU A 149 9.58 1.58 12.82
CA LEU A 149 8.97 0.25 12.96
C LEU A 149 9.98 -0.88 12.76
N PHE A 150 10.96 -0.71 11.87
CA PHE A 150 12.05 -1.69 11.70
C PHE A 150 12.83 -1.86 13.00
N LYS A 151 13.22 -0.75 13.64
CA LYS A 151 13.99 -0.79 14.89
C LYS A 151 13.15 -1.34 16.04
N ASP A 152 11.95 -0.82 16.22
CA ASP A 152 11.16 -1.07 17.41
C ASP A 152 10.48 -2.45 17.38
N TRP A 153 9.97 -2.87 16.21
CA TRP A 153 9.22 -4.12 16.09
C TRP A 153 10.04 -5.28 15.55
N LEU A 154 10.84 -5.07 14.51
CA LEU A 154 11.63 -6.15 13.94
C LEU A 154 12.89 -6.42 14.76
N LEU A 155 13.73 -5.41 14.99
CA LEU A 155 14.99 -5.62 15.73
C LEU A 155 14.72 -5.93 17.20
N ALA A 156 14.10 -5.01 17.93
CA ALA A 156 13.93 -5.16 19.37
C ALA A 156 12.87 -6.21 19.72
N ALA A 157 11.61 -6.03 19.30
CA ALA A 157 10.52 -6.89 19.79
C ALA A 157 10.53 -8.32 19.20
N HIS A 158 10.94 -8.50 17.94
CA HIS A 158 10.89 -9.82 17.28
C HIS A 158 12.21 -10.59 17.35
N LEU A 159 13.35 -9.92 17.17
CA LEU A 159 14.65 -10.59 17.07
C LEU A 159 15.55 -10.43 18.30
N ASP A 160 15.13 -9.66 19.31
CA ASP A 160 15.93 -9.35 20.50
C ASP A 160 17.32 -8.76 20.14
N ILE A 161 17.35 -7.95 19.07
CA ILE A 161 18.56 -7.29 18.57
C ILE A 161 18.63 -5.88 19.15
N ASP A 162 19.48 -5.71 20.16
CA ASP A 162 19.83 -4.40 20.67
C ASP A 162 20.95 -3.76 19.85
N LEU A 163 20.79 -2.46 19.58
CA LEU A 163 21.80 -1.62 18.95
C LEU A 163 22.53 -0.82 20.03
N SER A 164 23.86 -0.81 19.97
CA SER A 164 24.66 0.13 20.76
C SER A 164 24.32 1.58 20.40
N ALA A 165 24.70 2.54 21.24
CA ALA A 165 24.49 3.96 20.96
C ALA A 165 25.07 4.39 19.59
N LYS A 166 26.28 3.92 19.27
CA LYS A 166 26.96 4.20 18.00
C LYS A 166 26.25 3.57 16.79
N GLU A 167 25.69 2.36 16.96
CA GLU A 167 24.90 1.71 15.90
C GLU A 167 23.56 2.40 15.69
N SER A 168 22.93 2.85 16.77
CA SER A 168 21.69 3.63 16.71
C SER A 168 21.90 4.97 15.99
N GLU A 169 23.01 5.67 16.25
CA GLU A 169 23.41 6.88 15.52
C GLU A 169 23.58 6.62 14.02
N LYS A 170 24.30 5.57 13.64
CA LYS A 170 24.47 5.19 12.23
C LYS A 170 23.16 4.84 11.55
N LEU A 171 22.26 4.11 12.23
CA LEU A 171 20.94 3.81 11.69
C LEU A 171 20.12 5.09 11.49
N GLN A 172 20.21 6.04 12.43
CA GLN A 172 19.54 7.33 12.33
C GLN A 172 20.08 8.15 11.15
N GLU A 173 21.40 8.15 10.90
CA GLU A 173 22.00 8.75 9.70
C GLU A 173 21.45 8.14 8.40
N CYS A 174 21.26 6.81 8.35
CA CYS A 174 20.60 6.15 7.23
C CYS A 174 19.17 6.69 7.03
N PHE A 175 18.39 6.78 8.12
CA PHE A 175 17.02 7.28 8.05
C PHE A 175 16.96 8.75 7.60
N ASP A 176 17.89 9.58 8.05
CA ASP A 176 17.99 10.98 7.64
C ASP A 176 18.28 11.11 6.14
N TYR A 177 19.19 10.28 5.63
CA TYR A 177 19.51 10.22 4.20
C TYR A 177 18.31 9.79 3.35
N LEU A 178 17.59 8.75 3.78
CA LEU A 178 16.37 8.27 3.09
C LEU A 178 15.26 9.33 3.10
N CYS A 179 15.04 10.00 4.24
CA CYS A 179 14.08 11.10 4.34
C CYS A 179 14.45 12.26 3.40
N ALA A 180 15.72 12.67 3.38
CA ALA A 180 16.18 13.74 2.52
C ALA A 180 15.97 13.42 1.03
N SER A 181 16.19 12.16 0.64
CA SER A 181 15.90 11.70 -0.73
C SER A 181 14.41 11.75 -1.05
N ALA A 182 13.54 11.31 -0.14
CA ALA A 182 12.09 11.31 -0.35
C ALA A 182 11.51 12.73 -0.46
N LEU A 183 12.00 13.65 0.38
CA LEU A 183 11.46 15.00 0.50
C LEU A 183 11.97 15.98 -0.56
N CYS A 184 12.96 15.59 -1.36
CA CYS A 184 13.48 16.40 -2.47
C CYS A 184 12.80 16.09 -3.82
N GLU A 185 11.86 15.15 -3.84
CA GLU A 185 11.06 14.85 -5.03
C GLU A 185 9.85 15.78 -5.17
N GLU A 186 9.32 15.88 -6.38
CA GLU A 186 8.02 16.52 -6.62
C GLU A 186 6.92 15.77 -5.88
N THR A 187 5.85 16.45 -5.48
CA THR A 187 4.75 15.81 -4.76
C THR A 187 3.59 15.43 -5.68
N VAL A 188 3.17 14.18 -5.60
CA VAL A 188 2.00 13.61 -6.30
C VAL A 188 1.07 12.91 -5.31
N PHE A 189 -0.05 12.38 -5.79
CA PHE A 189 -0.89 11.48 -5.02
C PHE A 189 -0.11 10.18 -4.73
N VAL A 190 -0.01 9.80 -3.46
CA VAL A 190 0.61 8.55 -3.01
C VAL A 190 -0.43 7.72 -2.27
N HIS A 191 -0.79 6.58 -2.84
CA HIS A 191 -1.72 5.60 -2.31
C HIS A 191 -1.18 4.88 -1.07
N ARG A 192 0.15 4.67 -1.00
CA ARG A 192 0.92 3.99 0.06
C ARG A 192 0.87 2.46 0.07
N ASP A 193 -0.15 1.86 -0.52
CA ASP A 193 -0.34 0.40 -0.59
C ASP A 193 -0.75 -0.07 -2.00
N PHE A 194 -0.21 0.60 -3.03
CA PHE A 194 -0.39 0.24 -4.44
C PHE A 194 0.45 -1.00 -4.79
N HIS A 195 -0.02 -2.18 -4.40
CA HIS A 195 0.66 -3.47 -4.57
C HIS A 195 -0.32 -4.59 -4.92
N SER A 196 0.20 -5.77 -5.30
CA SER A 196 -0.58 -6.86 -5.92
C SER A 196 -1.79 -7.39 -5.13
N ARG A 197 -1.85 -7.18 -3.81
CA ARG A 197 -3.02 -7.56 -2.98
C ARG A 197 -4.17 -6.54 -3.00
N ASN A 198 -3.86 -5.29 -3.33
CA ASN A 198 -4.82 -4.18 -3.35
C ASN A 198 -5.23 -3.78 -4.79
N LEU A 199 -4.73 -4.53 -5.78
CA LEU A 199 -5.14 -4.44 -7.17
C LEU A 199 -6.02 -5.63 -7.52
N MET A 200 -7.23 -5.36 -7.99
CA MET A 200 -8.21 -6.35 -8.41
C MET A 200 -8.14 -6.58 -9.91
N TRP A 201 -8.25 -7.84 -10.32
CA TRP A 201 -8.37 -8.21 -11.72
C TRP A 201 -9.76 -7.82 -12.25
N CYS A 202 -9.78 -6.87 -13.19
CA CYS A 202 -10.96 -6.41 -13.90
C CYS A 202 -10.62 -6.33 -15.41
N ASP A 203 -11.63 -6.20 -16.28
CA ASP A 203 -11.49 -6.17 -17.75
C ASP A 203 -10.72 -4.95 -18.32
N GLN A 204 -10.05 -4.17 -17.47
CA GLN A 204 -9.27 -2.94 -17.69
C GLN A 204 -10.04 -1.62 -17.49
N PRO A 205 -9.52 -0.66 -16.70
CA PRO A 205 -8.30 -0.74 -15.87
C PRO A 205 -8.48 -1.59 -14.59
N PRO A 206 -7.39 -1.98 -13.87
CA PRO A 206 -7.51 -2.72 -12.61
C PRO A 206 -8.35 -1.99 -11.58
N GLY A 207 -9.06 -2.77 -10.77
CA GLY A 207 -9.68 -2.24 -9.56
C GLY A 207 -8.62 -1.86 -8.53
N VAL A 208 -8.72 -0.68 -7.92
CA VAL A 208 -7.78 -0.19 -6.90
C VAL A 208 -8.51 -0.07 -5.56
N LEU A 209 -7.97 -0.71 -4.51
CA LEU A 209 -8.52 -0.74 -3.16
C LEU A 209 -7.53 -0.15 -2.14
N ASP A 210 -8.01 0.15 -0.94
CA ASP A 210 -7.17 0.49 0.22
C ASP A 210 -6.42 1.84 0.13
N PHE A 211 -7.08 2.85 -0.44
CA PHE A 211 -6.53 4.19 -0.70
C PHE A 211 -6.87 5.24 0.38
N GLN A 212 -7.55 4.87 1.47
CA GLN A 212 -8.01 5.83 2.49
C GLN A 212 -6.89 6.54 3.24
N ASP A 213 -5.71 5.93 3.31
CA ASP A 213 -4.53 6.44 3.99
C ASP A 213 -3.60 7.24 3.05
N ALA A 214 -4.11 7.59 1.86
CA ALA A 214 -3.37 8.33 0.86
C ALA A 214 -2.83 9.67 1.36
N VAL A 215 -1.65 10.01 0.88
CA VAL A 215 -0.88 11.22 1.22
C VAL A 215 -0.44 11.93 -0.05
N ARG A 216 0.05 13.16 0.08
CA ARG A 216 0.84 13.80 -0.98
C ARG A 216 2.34 13.58 -0.72
N GLY A 217 3.08 13.06 -1.70
CA GLY A 217 4.46 12.63 -1.50
C GLY A 217 5.18 12.23 -2.79
N PRO A 218 6.32 11.56 -2.69
CA PRO A 218 7.20 11.29 -3.82
C PRO A 218 6.59 10.29 -4.83
N PRO A 219 6.76 10.52 -6.15
CA PRO A 219 6.19 9.67 -7.20
C PRO A 219 6.74 8.25 -7.23
N THR A 220 7.94 8.06 -6.68
CA THR A 220 8.62 6.77 -6.61
C THR A 220 7.96 5.79 -5.63
N TYR A 221 7.22 6.26 -4.62
CA TYR A 221 6.75 5.40 -3.53
C TYR A 221 5.80 4.29 -4.01
N ASP A 222 4.74 4.65 -4.73
CA ASP A 222 3.77 3.66 -5.22
C ASP A 222 4.34 2.78 -6.34
N LEU A 223 5.27 3.32 -7.14
CA LEU A 223 5.99 2.53 -8.14
C LEU A 223 6.86 1.45 -7.46
N VAL A 224 7.55 1.80 -6.38
CA VAL A 224 8.30 0.84 -5.56
C VAL A 224 7.34 -0.19 -4.97
N SER A 225 6.20 0.25 -4.43
CA SER A 225 5.18 -0.64 -3.87
C SER A 225 4.70 -1.69 -4.88
N LEU A 226 4.55 -1.31 -6.14
CA LEU A 226 4.16 -2.21 -7.22
C LEU A 226 5.31 -3.13 -7.66
N LEU A 227 6.48 -2.56 -7.97
CA LEU A 227 7.56 -3.27 -8.68
C LEU A 227 8.52 -4.03 -7.76
N LYS A 228 8.63 -3.61 -6.50
CA LYS A 228 9.38 -4.29 -5.44
C LYS A 228 8.41 -4.71 -4.33
N ASP A 229 7.34 -5.37 -4.73
CA ASP A 229 6.32 -5.90 -3.82
C ASP A 229 6.95 -6.82 -2.74
N CYS A 230 6.33 -6.86 -1.56
CA CYS A 230 6.76 -7.72 -0.46
C CYS A 230 6.37 -9.20 -0.70
N TYR A 231 5.40 -9.46 -1.58
CA TYR A 231 4.86 -10.81 -1.84
C TYR A 231 5.44 -11.46 -3.11
N LEU A 232 6.03 -10.66 -4.00
CA LEU A 232 6.52 -11.09 -5.31
C LEU A 232 7.93 -10.57 -5.56
N SER A 233 8.71 -11.28 -6.38
CA SER A 233 10.00 -10.78 -6.85
C SER A 233 10.17 -11.09 -8.32
N TRP A 234 10.81 -10.17 -9.03
CA TRP A 234 10.98 -10.21 -10.48
C TRP A 234 12.45 -10.02 -10.85
N PRO A 235 12.92 -10.59 -11.97
CA PRO A 235 14.26 -10.33 -12.45
C PRO A 235 14.53 -8.83 -12.64
N ARG A 236 15.67 -8.34 -12.13
CA ARG A 236 16.06 -6.91 -12.18
C ARG A 236 15.89 -6.28 -13.56
N LYS A 237 16.24 -7.00 -14.64
CA LYS A 237 16.07 -6.52 -16.02
C LYS A 237 14.62 -6.16 -16.36
N ARG A 238 13.65 -6.96 -15.88
CA ARG A 238 12.22 -6.73 -16.09
C ARG A 238 11.74 -5.52 -15.28
N VAL A 239 12.14 -5.43 -14.01
CA VAL A 239 11.86 -4.27 -13.15
C VAL A 239 12.36 -2.97 -13.78
N LEU A 240 13.60 -2.96 -14.29
CA LEU A 240 14.16 -1.78 -14.98
C LEU A 240 13.38 -1.42 -16.25
N GLY A 241 12.86 -2.42 -16.97
CA GLY A 241 11.96 -2.20 -18.10
C GLY A 241 10.68 -1.48 -17.70
N TRP A 242 10.00 -1.95 -16.64
CA TRP A 242 8.80 -1.30 -16.09
C TRP A 242 9.06 0.08 -15.51
N VAL A 243 10.21 0.30 -14.86
CA VAL A 243 10.62 1.63 -14.39
C VAL A 243 10.78 2.59 -15.58
N ALA A 244 11.44 2.16 -16.66
CA ALA A 244 11.58 2.97 -17.86
C ALA A 244 10.22 3.26 -18.52
N ASP A 245 9.31 2.27 -18.49
CA ASP A 245 7.96 2.39 -19.00
C ASP A 245 7.13 3.44 -18.24
N TYR A 246 7.09 3.32 -16.91
CA TYR A 246 6.47 4.31 -16.03
C TYR A 246 7.02 5.71 -16.28
N ARG A 247 8.35 5.88 -16.32
CA ARG A 247 8.97 7.21 -16.50
C ARG A 247 8.55 7.85 -17.82
N ARG A 248 8.45 7.07 -18.89
CA ARG A 248 8.01 7.54 -20.21
C ARG A 248 6.56 8.01 -20.14
N GLN A 249 5.65 7.15 -19.66
CA GLN A 249 4.22 7.45 -19.53
C GLN A 249 3.98 8.67 -18.61
N ALA A 250 4.64 8.72 -17.46
CA ALA A 250 4.52 9.81 -16.49
C ALA A 250 4.98 11.16 -17.07
N ALA A 251 6.11 11.18 -17.78
CA ALA A 251 6.59 12.39 -18.46
C ALA A 251 5.65 12.85 -19.58
N GLU A 252 5.08 11.92 -20.35
CA GLU A 252 4.07 12.22 -21.38
C GLU A 252 2.79 12.85 -20.79
N HIS A 253 2.47 12.53 -19.54
CA HIS A 253 1.32 13.07 -18.80
C HIS A 253 1.70 14.24 -17.85
N GLY A 254 2.88 14.83 -18.03
CA GLY A 254 3.27 16.06 -17.33
C GLY A 254 3.78 15.89 -15.89
N VAL A 255 4.03 14.66 -15.43
CA VAL A 255 4.69 14.43 -14.13
C VAL A 255 6.16 14.83 -14.25
N LEU A 256 6.61 15.75 -13.40
CA LEU A 256 7.99 16.20 -13.38
C LEU A 256 8.87 15.15 -12.71
N LEU A 257 9.73 14.51 -13.51
CA LEU A 257 10.65 13.48 -13.05
C LEU A 257 12.11 13.88 -13.34
N PRO A 258 13.06 13.50 -12.46
CA PRO A 258 14.48 13.70 -12.72
C PRO A 258 14.99 12.84 -13.88
N GLN A 259 16.25 13.06 -14.26
CA GLN A 259 16.94 12.30 -15.29
C GLN A 259 16.99 10.79 -14.94
N PRO A 260 17.11 9.89 -15.94
CA PRO A 260 16.94 8.45 -15.73
C PRO A 260 17.76 7.84 -14.59
N ALA A 261 19.04 8.19 -14.50
CA ALA A 261 19.93 7.67 -13.46
C ALA A 261 19.54 8.17 -12.06
N GLU A 262 19.17 9.45 -11.94
CA GLU A 262 18.74 10.04 -10.68
C GLU A 262 17.36 9.51 -10.24
N PHE A 263 16.43 9.31 -11.17
CA PHE A 263 15.16 8.67 -10.86
C PHE A 263 15.37 7.26 -10.32
N LEU A 264 16.23 6.46 -10.97
CA LEU A 264 16.51 5.10 -10.52
C LEU A 264 17.16 5.08 -9.14
N HIS A 265 18.07 6.02 -8.87
CA HIS A 265 18.66 6.22 -7.54
C HIS A 265 17.58 6.51 -6.49
N ARG A 266 16.68 7.47 -6.74
CA ARG A 266 15.57 7.82 -5.84
C ARG A 266 14.59 6.65 -5.66
N PHE A 267 14.27 5.93 -6.72
CA PHE A 267 13.44 4.72 -6.68
C PHE A 267 14.06 3.64 -5.79
N ASP A 268 15.37 3.41 -5.87
CA ASP A 268 16.06 2.45 -5.01
C ASP A 268 16.05 2.88 -3.54
N LEU A 269 16.35 4.16 -3.24
CA LEU A 269 16.30 4.69 -1.87
C LEU A 269 14.88 4.65 -1.29
N MET A 270 13.87 4.98 -2.09
CA MET A 270 12.47 4.86 -1.71
C MET A 270 12.08 3.39 -1.42
N GLY A 271 12.65 2.46 -2.18
CA GLY A 271 12.67 1.02 -1.88
C GLY A 271 13.06 0.76 -0.44
N VAL A 272 14.26 1.17 -0.07
CA VAL A 272 14.80 0.94 1.28
C VAL A 272 13.88 1.50 2.37
N GLN A 273 13.40 2.74 2.22
CA GLN A 273 12.45 3.33 3.18
C GLN A 273 11.18 2.48 3.32
N ARG A 274 10.57 2.08 2.19
CA ARG A 274 9.34 1.28 2.19
C ARG A 274 9.55 -0.10 2.81
N HIS A 275 10.64 -0.78 2.48
CA HIS A 275 10.91 -2.13 2.99
C HIS A 275 11.28 -2.13 4.47
N LEU A 276 11.91 -1.08 4.99
CA LEU A 276 12.08 -0.86 6.44
C LEU A 276 10.71 -0.77 7.14
N LYS A 277 9.81 0.08 6.61
CA LYS A 277 8.43 0.18 7.11
C LYS A 277 7.72 -1.18 7.08
N ALA A 278 7.71 -1.85 5.93
CA ALA A 278 6.95 -3.09 5.72
C ALA A 278 7.43 -4.22 6.65
N SER A 279 8.74 -4.41 6.76
CA SER A 279 9.32 -5.44 7.64
C SER A 279 8.98 -5.20 9.11
N GLY A 280 8.99 -3.95 9.57
CA GLY A 280 8.51 -3.58 10.91
C GLY A 280 7.00 -3.80 11.11
N ILE A 281 6.17 -3.49 10.10
CA ILE A 281 4.72 -3.76 10.14
C ILE A 281 4.45 -5.26 10.27
N PHE A 282 5.15 -6.12 9.52
CA PHE A 282 4.96 -7.57 9.56
C PHE A 282 5.29 -8.14 10.95
N ALA A 283 6.41 -7.73 11.54
CA ALA A 283 6.75 -8.08 12.93
C ALA A 283 5.67 -7.60 13.93
N ARG A 284 5.16 -6.37 13.76
CA ARG A 284 4.09 -5.83 14.61
C ARG A 284 2.78 -6.62 14.49
N LEU A 285 2.39 -6.97 13.27
CA LEU A 285 1.16 -7.73 13.01
C LEU A 285 1.20 -9.12 13.66
N TRP A 286 2.38 -9.72 13.78
CA TRP A 286 2.54 -10.95 14.55
C TRP A 286 2.30 -10.72 16.04
N HIS A 287 3.10 -9.85 16.67
CA HIS A 287 3.10 -9.65 18.12
C HIS A 287 1.81 -9.03 18.67
N ARG A 288 1.25 -8.05 17.96
CA ARG A 288 0.09 -7.27 18.42
C ARG A 288 -1.23 -7.87 17.95
N ASP A 289 -1.27 -8.38 16.72
CA ASP A 289 -2.51 -8.76 16.04
C ASP A 289 -2.65 -10.29 15.82
N GLY A 290 -1.64 -11.09 16.19
CA GLY A 290 -1.67 -12.55 16.11
C GLY A 290 -1.74 -13.10 14.67
N LYS A 291 -1.13 -12.40 13.70
CA LYS A 291 -1.16 -12.78 12.27
C LYS A 291 0.20 -13.39 11.82
N PRO A 292 0.40 -14.72 11.91
CA PRO A 292 1.71 -15.37 11.71
C PRO A 292 2.25 -15.24 10.30
N PHE A 293 1.37 -15.29 9.30
CA PHE A 293 1.75 -15.46 7.91
C PHE A 293 2.58 -14.30 7.33
N PHE A 294 2.62 -13.14 8.00
CA PHE A 294 3.40 -12.00 7.53
C PHE A 294 4.91 -12.13 7.79
N LEU A 295 5.32 -13.01 8.71
CA LEU A 295 6.76 -13.23 8.97
C LEU A 295 7.47 -13.87 7.78
N ASP A 296 6.77 -14.72 7.02
CA ASP A 296 7.31 -15.43 5.85
C ASP A 296 7.74 -14.47 4.73
N ASP A 297 7.17 -13.25 4.69
CA ASP A 297 7.49 -12.22 3.69
C ASP A 297 8.67 -11.32 4.10
N ILE A 298 9.10 -11.36 5.37
CA ILE A 298 10.19 -10.51 5.88
C ILE A 298 11.52 -10.78 5.15
N PRO A 299 11.97 -12.04 4.94
CA PRO A 299 13.24 -12.29 4.24
C PRO A 299 13.26 -11.69 2.83
N ARG A 300 12.17 -11.81 2.07
CA ARG A 300 12.06 -11.19 0.73
C ARG A 300 12.14 -9.67 0.82
N THR A 301 11.39 -9.09 1.76
CA THR A 301 11.35 -7.65 2.02
C THR A 301 12.74 -7.11 2.34
N LEU A 302 13.53 -7.81 3.17
CA LEU A 302 14.89 -7.42 3.54
C LEU A 302 15.90 -7.62 2.40
N ASN A 303 15.72 -8.64 1.56
CA ASN A 303 16.60 -8.83 0.38
C ASN A 303 16.51 -7.65 -0.59
N HIS A 304 15.34 -7.03 -0.75
CA HIS A 304 15.22 -5.79 -1.54
C HIS A 304 16.09 -4.65 -1.01
N ILE A 305 16.38 -4.59 0.30
CA ILE A 305 17.28 -3.59 0.90
C ILE A 305 18.74 -3.91 0.58
N ILE A 306 19.11 -5.19 0.61
CA ILE A 306 20.48 -5.66 0.37
C ILE A 306 20.87 -5.52 -1.11
N GLU A 307 19.93 -5.71 -2.03
CA GLU A 307 20.16 -5.64 -3.47
C GLU A 307 20.32 -4.20 -4.01
N VAL A 308 20.09 -3.18 -3.18
CA VAL A 308 20.26 -1.78 -3.57
C VAL A 308 21.75 -1.41 -3.66
N GLU A 309 22.25 -1.31 -4.89
CA GLU A 309 23.64 -0.93 -5.17
C GLU A 309 23.87 0.59 -5.06
N SER A 310 22.84 1.39 -5.29
CA SER A 310 22.90 2.85 -5.41
C SER A 310 23.00 3.59 -4.07
N GLY A 311 22.85 2.90 -2.94
CA GLY A 311 22.84 3.47 -1.59
C GLY A 311 24.11 4.18 -1.13
N GLY A 312 25.27 3.78 -1.68
CA GLY A 312 26.57 4.31 -1.28
C GLY A 312 26.94 4.03 0.19
N PRO A 313 27.95 4.73 0.74
CA PRO A 313 28.39 4.58 2.12
C PRO A 313 27.29 4.81 3.16
N GLN A 314 26.29 5.64 2.83
CA GLN A 314 25.18 5.99 3.71
C GLN A 314 24.28 4.80 4.04
N LEU A 315 24.17 3.80 3.16
CA LEU A 315 23.39 2.58 3.44
C LEU A 315 24.24 1.40 3.91
N ALA A 316 25.58 1.51 3.90
CA ALA A 316 26.48 0.40 4.17
C ALA A 316 26.25 -0.21 5.56
N PHE A 317 26.01 0.63 6.58
CA PHE A 317 25.70 0.15 7.93
C PHE A 317 24.41 -0.65 7.96
N LEU A 318 23.32 -0.12 7.39
CA LEU A 318 22.03 -0.80 7.34
C LEU A 318 22.14 -2.15 6.60
N GLN A 319 22.81 -2.17 5.44
CA GLN A 319 22.95 -3.39 4.64
C GLN A 319 23.79 -4.46 5.36
N SER A 320 24.86 -4.06 6.05
CA SER A 320 25.65 -4.96 6.90
C SER A 320 24.83 -5.48 8.08
N LEU A 321 24.11 -4.60 8.79
CA LEU A 321 23.20 -4.98 9.88
C LEU A 321 22.18 -6.03 9.41
N VAL A 322 21.52 -5.78 8.28
CA VAL A 322 20.51 -6.70 7.74
C VAL A 322 21.13 -8.04 7.34
N ARG A 323 22.25 -8.02 6.61
CA ARG A 323 22.91 -9.23 6.10
C ARG A 323 23.54 -10.10 7.20
N GLU A 324 24.18 -9.47 8.18
CA GLU A 324 25.04 -10.15 9.15
C GLU A 324 24.34 -10.47 10.46
N ARG A 325 23.27 -9.75 10.81
CA ARG A 325 22.56 -9.93 12.08
C ARG A 325 21.08 -10.25 11.89
N VAL A 326 20.35 -9.48 11.08
CA VAL A 326 18.88 -9.60 10.98
C VAL A 326 18.46 -10.87 10.25
N LEU A 327 18.98 -11.13 9.04
CA LEU A 327 18.63 -12.33 8.28
C LEU A 327 19.05 -13.62 9.00
N PRO A 328 20.27 -13.76 9.56
CA PRO A 328 20.62 -14.94 10.36
C PRO A 328 19.75 -15.12 11.62
N ALA A 329 19.35 -14.03 12.28
CA ALA A 329 18.45 -14.10 13.42
C ALA A 329 17.05 -14.59 13.02
N LEU A 330 16.53 -14.17 11.86
CA LEU A 330 15.23 -14.66 11.34
C LEU A 330 15.24 -16.17 11.05
N GLU A 331 16.36 -16.73 10.58
CA GLU A 331 16.48 -18.18 10.32
C GLU A 331 16.46 -19.01 11.62
N THR A 332 16.86 -18.41 12.73
CA THR A 332 16.97 -19.08 14.05
C THR A 332 15.81 -18.75 14.99
N ALA A 333 15.07 -17.67 14.73
CA ALA A 333 13.86 -17.32 15.43
C ALA A 333 12.79 -18.39 15.16
N ALA A 334 12.37 -19.11 16.20
CA ALA A 334 11.18 -19.95 16.12
C ALA A 334 9.94 -19.06 15.88
N PRO A 335 8.96 -19.50 15.07
CA PRO A 335 7.75 -18.73 14.79
C PRO A 335 6.98 -18.37 16.06
#